data_AF-A0A7S4JMS4-F1
#
_entry.id   AF-A0A7S4JMS4-F1
#
_cell.length_a   1.000
_cell.length_b   1.000
_cell.length_c   1.000
_cell.angle_alpha   90.00
_cell.angle_beta   90.00
_cell.angle_gamma   90.00
#
_symmetry.space_group_name_H-M   'P 1'
#
loop_
_entity.id
_entity.type
_entity.pdbx_description
1 polymer ?
#
loop_
_entity_poly.entity_id
_entity_poly.type
_entity_poly.pdbx_seq_one_letter_code
_entity_poly.pdbx_strand_id
1 'polypeptide(L)'
;FVLSLRRELLDPKHFLGAHVKRSLKEWRGIVMGDSKPENKLRSFHQILKALAVVTIDTYPKLNQLPLSSYYVALSLQTTILPLTYAHLLSLYHQENHQNDALFSSSVHTLMSQDGGCTLESMLVAPRFRIPARDGEERPYGRAVGELDGLSSEMLPTRKMQIIQLTYREICSAVADYYAKSDKQVLLGADDLLPIFSYCLVHAHLSCPCSELAYMNDFILEEDLNGELGYVLATLHTSLQVVTRLGVEEEERAQKSKKEEGEKEATSDKEGGKEEREEHGKAEGADDSEETEDEEDGGQEKEGEGEGEKEGDEF
;
A
#
# COMPACT_ATOMS: atom_id res chain seq x y z
N PHE A 1 32.67 10.45 9.06
CA PHE A 1 32.82 9.19 9.82
C PHE A 1 32.30 7.99 9.03
N VAL A 2 31.01 7.93 8.70
CA VAL A 2 30.36 6.79 7.98
C VAL A 2 31.14 6.30 6.75
N LEU A 3 31.58 7.20 5.87
CA LEU A 3 32.37 6.83 4.68
C LEU A 3 33.78 6.27 4.98
N SER A 4 34.36 6.64 6.13
CA SER A 4 35.65 6.09 6.56
C SER A 4 35.46 4.70 7.12
N LEU A 5 34.50 4.53 8.02
CA LEU A 5 34.18 3.24 8.62
C LEU A 5 33.72 2.23 7.56
N ARG A 6 32.95 2.66 6.56
CA ARG A 6 32.58 1.83 5.40
C ARG A 6 33.79 1.24 4.67
N ARG A 7 34.85 2.03 4.47
CA ARG A 7 36.09 1.53 3.82
C ARG A 7 36.75 0.43 4.64
N GLU A 8 36.81 0.61 5.95
CA GLU A 8 37.40 -0.35 6.90
C GLU A 8 36.54 -1.62 7.08
N LEU A 9 35.21 -1.51 7.02
CA LEU A 9 34.28 -2.63 7.04
C LEU A 9 34.34 -3.46 5.74
N LEU A 10 34.70 -2.83 4.62
CA LEU A 10 34.86 -3.49 3.32
C LEU A 10 36.26 -4.07 3.10
N ASP A 11 37.28 -3.61 3.83
CA ASP A 11 38.64 -4.12 3.69
C ASP A 11 38.83 -5.44 4.46
N PRO A 12 38.99 -6.59 3.78
CA PRO A 12 39.17 -7.88 4.45
C PRO A 12 40.50 -8.00 5.21
N LYS A 13 41.47 -7.10 4.97
CA LYS A 13 42.73 -7.04 5.72
C LYS A 13 42.58 -6.27 7.03
N HIS A 14 41.58 -5.39 7.11
CA HIS A 14 41.28 -4.66 8.31
C HIS A 14 40.59 -5.57 9.34
N PHE A 15 40.83 -5.35 10.63
CA PHE A 15 40.29 -6.17 11.71
C PHE A 15 38.75 -6.26 11.66
N LEU A 16 38.08 -5.13 11.43
CA LEU A 16 36.62 -5.07 11.32
C LEU A 16 36.11 -5.75 10.05
N GLY A 17 36.72 -5.52 8.89
CA GLY A 17 36.31 -6.18 7.66
C GLY A 17 36.52 -7.70 7.68
N ALA A 18 37.56 -8.18 8.38
CA ALA A 18 37.74 -9.61 8.64
C ALA A 18 36.61 -10.20 9.51
N HIS A 19 36.14 -9.45 10.53
CA HIS A 19 34.99 -9.83 11.35
C HIS A 19 33.68 -9.83 10.57
N VAL A 20 33.43 -8.80 9.75
CA VAL A 20 32.26 -8.75 8.84
C VAL A 20 32.27 -9.95 7.91
N LYS A 21 33.38 -10.22 7.22
CA LYS A 21 33.51 -11.35 6.30
C LYS A 21 33.25 -12.69 6.98
N ARG A 22 33.78 -12.90 8.19
CA ARG A 22 33.54 -14.13 8.97
C ARG A 22 32.07 -14.27 9.33
N SER A 23 31.46 -13.21 9.87
CA SER A 23 30.07 -13.22 10.33
C SER A 23 29.10 -13.44 9.18
N LEU A 24 29.33 -12.81 8.03
CA LEU A 24 28.50 -13.03 6.83
C LEU A 24 28.68 -14.43 6.24
N LYS A 25 29.87 -15.01 6.33
CA LYS A 25 30.10 -16.41 5.91
C LYS A 25 29.33 -17.38 6.80
N GLU A 26 29.35 -17.16 8.10
CA GLU A 26 28.60 -17.95 9.07
C GLU A 26 27.09 -17.83 8.85
N TRP A 27 26.59 -16.60 8.68
CA TRP A 27 25.19 -16.35 8.38
C TRP A 27 24.72 -17.03 7.10
N ARG A 28 25.53 -17.02 6.03
CA ARG A 28 25.21 -17.76 4.81
C ARG A 28 25.04 -19.27 5.08
N GLY A 29 25.82 -19.83 6.00
CA GLY A 29 25.62 -21.22 6.44
C GLY A 29 24.26 -21.44 7.10
N ILE A 30 23.81 -20.49 7.93
CA ILE A 30 22.49 -20.51 8.59
C ILE A 30 21.36 -20.37 7.56
N VAL A 31 21.50 -19.45 6.59
CA VAL A 31 20.49 -19.20 5.54
C VAL A 31 20.24 -20.45 4.69
N MET A 32 21.30 -21.23 4.44
CA MET A 32 21.22 -22.48 3.67
C MET A 32 20.69 -23.67 4.47
N GLY A 33 20.51 -23.55 5.79
CA GLY A 33 19.93 -24.60 6.62
C GLY A 33 18.40 -24.63 6.60
N ASP A 34 17.82 -25.65 7.24
CA ASP A 34 16.36 -25.88 7.28
C ASP A 34 15.60 -25.04 8.32
N SER A 35 16.25 -24.01 8.89
CA SER A 35 15.60 -23.15 9.86
C SER A 35 14.50 -22.29 9.21
N LYS A 36 13.47 -21.97 9.99
CA LYS A 36 12.40 -21.08 9.52
C LYS A 36 12.95 -19.68 9.18
N PRO A 37 12.35 -18.96 8.21
CA PRO A 37 12.77 -17.62 7.82
C PRO A 37 12.92 -16.65 9.00
N GLU A 38 12.00 -16.68 9.97
CA GLU A 38 12.00 -15.74 11.09
C GLU A 38 13.26 -15.88 11.96
N ASN A 39 13.77 -17.11 12.07
CA ASN A 39 14.97 -17.42 12.84
C ASN A 39 16.23 -16.99 12.07
N LYS A 40 16.21 -17.10 10.74
CA LYS A 40 17.30 -16.64 9.87
C LYS A 40 17.42 -15.12 9.91
N LEU A 41 16.30 -14.40 9.83
CA LEU A 41 16.25 -12.94 9.96
C LEU A 41 16.68 -12.49 11.35
N ARG A 42 16.21 -13.14 12.42
CA ARG A 42 16.65 -12.86 13.79
C ARG A 42 18.16 -13.04 13.96
N SER A 43 18.74 -14.11 13.41
CA SER A 43 20.18 -14.35 13.47
C SER A 43 20.98 -13.24 12.75
N PHE A 44 20.45 -12.70 11.64
CA PHE A 44 21.08 -11.59 10.95
C PHE A 44 21.12 -10.32 11.80
N HIS A 45 20.01 -9.98 12.45
CA HIS A 45 19.94 -8.84 13.37
C HIS A 45 20.92 -8.99 14.54
N GLN A 46 21.07 -10.20 15.09
CA GLN A 46 22.06 -10.48 16.14
C GLN A 46 23.50 -10.25 15.64
N ILE A 47 23.81 -10.61 14.40
CA ILE A 47 25.11 -10.35 13.79
C ILE A 47 25.37 -8.85 13.65
N LEU A 48 24.40 -8.08 13.15
CA LEU A 48 24.54 -6.63 13.05
C LEU A 48 24.78 -5.98 14.42
N LYS A 49 24.03 -6.41 15.45
CA LYS A 49 24.21 -5.93 16.83
C LYS A 49 25.59 -6.28 17.38
N ALA A 50 26.05 -7.51 17.17
CA ALA A 50 27.40 -7.93 17.60
C ALA A 50 28.50 -7.14 16.89
N LEU A 51 28.36 -6.89 15.58
CA LEU A 51 29.30 -6.08 14.81
C LEU A 51 29.31 -4.62 15.26
N ALA A 52 28.16 -4.06 15.67
CA ALA A 52 28.08 -2.72 16.22
C ALA A 52 28.88 -2.61 17.53
N VAL A 53 28.72 -3.56 18.45
CA VAL A 53 29.49 -3.63 19.70
C VAL A 53 30.99 -3.70 19.42
N VAL A 54 31.42 -4.63 18.57
CA VAL A 54 32.85 -4.78 18.20
C VAL A 54 33.41 -3.49 17.57
N THR A 55 32.61 -2.80 16.75
CA THR A 55 33.02 -1.54 16.12
C THR A 55 33.21 -0.43 17.15
N ILE A 56 32.30 -0.32 18.11
CA ILE A 56 32.38 0.65 19.21
C ILE A 56 33.60 0.36 20.09
N ASP A 57 33.83 -0.90 20.44
CA ASP A 57 34.98 -1.31 21.26
C ASP A 57 36.32 -1.07 20.55
N THR A 58 36.35 -1.23 19.24
CA THR A 58 37.53 -0.95 18.40
C THR A 58 37.85 0.54 18.35
N TYR A 59 36.82 1.40 18.48
CA TYR A 59 36.97 2.85 18.46
C TYR A 59 36.38 3.51 19.71
N PRO A 60 37.05 3.42 20.87
CA PRO A 60 36.51 3.92 22.15
C PRO A 60 36.16 5.41 22.15
N LYS A 61 36.81 6.20 21.28
CA LYS A 61 36.49 7.62 21.09
C LYS A 61 35.07 7.86 20.55
N LEU A 62 34.45 6.86 19.90
CA LEU A 62 33.06 6.95 19.46
C LEU A 62 32.08 7.02 20.63
N ASN A 63 32.38 6.36 21.76
CA ASN A 63 31.52 6.44 22.95
C ASN A 63 31.39 7.86 23.53
N GLN A 64 32.27 8.78 23.12
CA GLN A 64 32.24 10.17 23.56
C GLN A 64 31.39 11.07 22.64
N LEU A 65 30.94 10.55 21.48
CA LEU A 65 30.14 11.30 20.53
C LEU A 65 28.64 11.04 20.75
N PRO A 66 27.80 12.08 20.66
CA PRO A 66 26.35 11.87 20.62
C PRO A 66 25.99 11.05 19.38
N LEU A 67 24.97 10.20 19.50
CA LEU A 67 24.47 9.36 18.40
C LEU A 67 25.52 8.40 17.80
N SER A 68 26.54 8.03 18.58
CA SER A 68 27.58 7.11 18.11
C SER A 68 27.04 5.75 17.70
N SER A 69 26.09 5.20 18.47
CA SER A 69 25.36 3.97 18.14
C SER A 69 24.63 4.08 16.80
N TYR A 70 23.92 5.18 16.56
CA TYR A 70 23.25 5.46 15.29
C TYR A 70 24.24 5.49 14.12
N TYR A 71 25.33 6.25 14.21
CA TYR A 71 26.29 6.35 13.11
C TYR A 71 27.02 5.03 12.84
N VAL A 72 27.26 4.21 13.86
CA VAL A 72 27.80 2.85 13.69
C VAL A 72 26.78 1.96 13.00
N ALA A 73 25.52 1.95 13.46
CA ALA A 73 24.44 1.16 12.86
C ALA A 73 24.23 1.56 11.39
N LEU A 74 24.16 2.85 11.09
CA LEU A 74 24.05 3.38 9.74
C LEU A 74 25.24 2.96 8.86
N SER A 75 26.47 2.98 9.40
CA SER A 75 27.66 2.53 8.67
C SER A 75 27.61 1.04 8.35
N LEU A 76 27.14 0.22 9.29
CA LEU A 76 26.95 -1.21 9.08
C LEU A 76 25.86 -1.46 8.04
N GLN A 77 24.70 -0.81 8.15
CA GLN A 77 23.60 -0.98 7.19
C GLN A 77 24.00 -0.59 5.77
N THR A 78 24.58 0.62 5.60
CA THR A 78 25.04 1.13 4.29
C THR A 78 26.15 0.30 3.65
N THR A 79 26.80 -0.57 4.44
CA THR A 79 27.89 -1.44 3.97
C THR A 79 27.41 -2.88 3.74
N ILE A 80 26.65 -3.43 4.69
CA ILE A 80 26.32 -4.85 4.75
C ILE A 80 25.03 -5.14 4.01
N LEU A 81 23.98 -4.32 4.15
CA LEU A 81 22.68 -4.60 3.54
C LEU A 81 22.77 -4.75 2.02
N PRO A 82 23.50 -3.91 1.26
CA PRO A 82 23.66 -4.13 -0.18
C PRO A 82 24.31 -5.48 -0.54
N LEU A 83 25.17 -6.02 0.32
CA LEU A 83 25.85 -7.31 0.10
C LEU A 83 24.94 -8.51 0.40
N THR A 84 23.90 -8.31 1.20
CA THR A 84 23.00 -9.37 1.67
C THR A 84 21.57 -9.21 1.20
N TYR A 85 21.25 -8.10 0.52
CA TYR A 85 19.90 -7.69 0.16
C TYR A 85 19.10 -8.80 -0.51
N ALA A 86 19.62 -9.40 -1.57
CA ALA A 86 18.92 -10.47 -2.29
C ALA A 86 18.59 -11.69 -1.42
N HIS A 87 19.43 -12.01 -0.43
CA HIS A 87 19.18 -13.12 0.50
C HIS A 87 18.20 -12.73 1.60
N LEU A 88 18.22 -11.47 2.05
CA LEU A 88 17.26 -10.97 3.03
C LEU A 88 15.88 -10.87 2.41
N LEU A 89 15.77 -10.26 1.23
CA LEU A 89 14.50 -10.10 0.52
C LEU A 89 13.86 -11.44 0.18
N SER A 90 14.65 -12.48 -0.17
CA SER A 90 14.09 -13.82 -0.39
C SER A 90 13.49 -14.45 0.87
N LEU A 91 14.01 -14.13 2.06
CA LEU A 91 13.41 -14.54 3.33
C LEU A 91 12.11 -13.76 3.60
N TYR A 92 12.10 -12.45 3.37
CA TYR A 92 10.87 -11.65 3.49
C TYR A 92 9.79 -12.11 2.52
N HIS A 93 10.14 -12.46 1.28
CA HIS A 93 9.21 -13.07 0.32
C HIS A 93 8.60 -14.36 0.85
N GLN A 94 9.38 -15.21 1.53
CA GLN A 94 8.85 -16.45 2.11
C GLN A 94 7.84 -16.17 3.22
N GLU A 95 8.12 -15.20 4.08
CA GLU A 95 7.22 -14.82 5.19
C GLU A 95 5.97 -14.10 4.70
N ASN A 96 6.09 -13.24 3.69
CA ASN A 96 5.02 -12.36 3.23
C ASN A 96 4.36 -12.81 1.92
N HIS A 97 4.67 -14.01 1.41
CA HIS A 97 4.18 -14.49 0.12
C HIS A 97 2.66 -14.36 -0.05
N GLN A 98 1.88 -14.61 1.01
CA GLN A 98 0.42 -14.50 0.97
C GLN A 98 -0.03 -13.05 0.80
N ASN A 99 0.59 -12.12 1.54
CA ASN A 99 0.28 -10.70 1.47
C ASN A 99 0.67 -10.11 0.12
N ASP A 100 1.84 -10.50 -0.41
CA ASP A 100 2.30 -10.07 -1.73
C ASP A 100 1.43 -10.64 -2.86
N ALA A 101 1.06 -11.92 -2.78
CA ALA A 101 0.14 -12.55 -3.74
C ALA A 101 -1.25 -11.90 -3.71
N LEU A 102 -1.76 -11.61 -2.50
CA LEU A 102 -3.04 -10.96 -2.32
C LEU A 102 -3.01 -9.54 -2.88
N PHE A 103 -1.98 -8.75 -2.58
CA PHE A 103 -1.80 -7.42 -3.18
C PHE A 103 -1.75 -7.49 -4.72
N SER A 104 -0.97 -8.42 -5.28
CA SER A 104 -0.88 -8.60 -6.73
C SER A 104 -2.22 -8.97 -7.36
N SER A 105 -3.00 -9.85 -6.70
CA SER A 105 -4.35 -10.22 -7.15
C SER A 105 -5.30 -9.03 -7.09
N SER A 106 -5.28 -8.27 -5.99
CA SER A 106 -6.10 -7.07 -5.84
C SER A 106 -5.80 -6.01 -6.90
N VAL A 107 -4.51 -5.76 -7.19
CA VAL A 107 -4.10 -4.86 -8.29
C VAL A 107 -4.64 -5.36 -9.63
N HIS A 108 -4.53 -6.66 -9.92
CA HIS A 108 -5.06 -7.24 -11.15
C HIS A 108 -6.58 -7.05 -11.26
N THR A 109 -7.33 -7.33 -10.19
CA THR A 109 -8.79 -7.13 -10.13
C THR A 109 -9.16 -5.67 -10.39
N LEU A 110 -8.50 -4.73 -9.70
CA LEU A 110 -8.76 -3.29 -9.85
C LEU A 110 -8.44 -2.78 -11.26
N MET A 111 -7.40 -3.32 -11.90
CA MET A 111 -7.00 -2.93 -13.25
C MET A 111 -7.83 -3.60 -14.35
N SER A 112 -8.49 -4.73 -14.06
CA SER A 112 -9.32 -5.47 -15.02
C SER A 112 -10.74 -4.92 -15.16
N GLN A 113 -11.09 -3.88 -14.40
CA GLN A 113 -12.37 -3.19 -14.51
C GLN A 113 -12.50 -2.46 -15.85
N ASP A 114 -13.74 -2.21 -16.29
CA ASP A 114 -14.00 -1.39 -17.46
C ASP A 114 -13.48 0.04 -17.24
N GLY A 115 -12.47 0.44 -18.01
CA GLY A 115 -11.76 1.72 -17.83
C GLY A 115 -10.57 1.68 -16.85
N GLY A 116 -10.27 0.51 -16.25
CA GLY A 116 -9.15 0.28 -15.35
C GLY A 116 -9.31 0.95 -13.98
N CYS A 117 -8.21 0.98 -13.20
CA CYS A 117 -8.21 1.63 -11.90
C CYS A 117 -8.17 3.16 -12.06
N THR A 118 -9.25 3.85 -11.67
CA THR A 118 -9.40 5.30 -11.76
C THR A 118 -9.22 5.97 -10.40
N LEU A 119 -9.05 7.30 -10.38
CA LEU A 119 -9.01 8.06 -9.13
C LEU A 119 -10.34 7.94 -8.36
N GLU A 120 -11.46 7.79 -9.06
CA GLU A 120 -12.77 7.60 -8.44
C GLU A 120 -12.90 6.24 -7.75
N SER A 121 -12.48 5.15 -8.40
CA SER A 121 -12.53 3.81 -7.79
C SER A 121 -11.59 3.68 -6.59
N MET A 122 -10.54 4.50 -6.53
CA MET A 122 -9.64 4.62 -5.38
C MET A 122 -10.12 5.63 -4.31
N LEU A 123 -11.37 6.09 -4.40
CA LEU A 123 -12.00 7.00 -3.43
C LEU A 123 -11.28 8.37 -3.30
N VAL A 124 -10.57 8.79 -4.34
CA VAL A 124 -9.95 10.13 -4.37
C VAL A 124 -11.06 11.19 -4.45
N ALA A 125 -10.98 12.19 -3.58
CA ALA A 125 -11.97 13.27 -3.55
C ALA A 125 -12.03 14.02 -4.90
N PRO A 126 -13.21 14.46 -5.38
CA PRO A 126 -13.36 15.08 -6.69
C PRO A 126 -12.38 16.23 -7.00
N ARG A 127 -12.04 17.04 -5.99
CA ARG A 127 -11.06 18.14 -6.12
C ARG A 127 -9.62 17.68 -6.41
N PHE A 128 -9.29 16.41 -6.22
CA PHE A 128 -8.00 15.83 -6.55
C PHE A 128 -8.08 14.84 -7.72
N ARG A 129 -9.24 14.77 -8.41
CA ARG A 129 -9.37 14.02 -9.67
C ARG A 129 -8.86 14.86 -10.84
N ILE A 130 -7.58 15.22 -10.79
CA ILE A 130 -6.92 16.08 -11.78
C ILE A 130 -6.56 15.28 -13.04
N PRO A 131 -6.54 15.90 -14.23
CA PRO A 131 -6.06 15.25 -15.44
C PRO A 131 -4.56 14.98 -15.38
N ALA A 132 -4.08 14.10 -16.26
CA ALA A 132 -2.65 13.93 -16.50
C ALA A 132 -2.01 15.26 -16.92
N ARG A 133 -0.78 15.51 -16.47
CA ARG A 133 0.03 16.64 -16.96
C ARG A 133 0.45 16.41 -18.41
N ASP A 134 0.82 17.48 -19.09
CA ASP A 134 1.34 17.40 -20.47
C ASP A 134 2.53 16.42 -20.55
N GLY A 135 2.39 15.38 -21.38
CA GLY A 135 3.39 14.34 -21.57
C GLY A 135 3.31 13.16 -20.60
N GLU A 136 2.33 13.13 -19.69
CA GLU A 136 2.06 11.98 -18.81
C GLU A 136 0.89 11.15 -19.37
N GLU A 137 0.99 9.82 -19.24
CA GLU A 137 -0.07 8.91 -19.70
C GLU A 137 -1.28 8.85 -18.75
N ARG A 138 -1.08 9.25 -17.49
CA ARG A 138 -2.07 9.14 -16.42
C ARG A 138 -1.91 10.26 -15.40
N PRO A 139 -2.95 10.59 -14.62
CA PRO A 139 -2.83 11.45 -13.46
C PRO A 139 -1.72 10.99 -12.53
N TYR A 140 -0.97 11.95 -11.96
CA TYR A 140 0.13 11.65 -11.03
C TYR A 140 1.24 10.75 -11.62
N GLY A 141 1.45 10.79 -12.95
CA GLY A 141 2.38 9.90 -13.65
C GLY A 141 3.83 9.98 -13.14
N ARG A 142 4.31 11.17 -12.77
CA ARG A 142 5.64 11.31 -12.12
C ARG A 142 5.71 10.62 -10.76
N ALA A 143 4.67 10.76 -9.94
CA ALA A 143 4.61 10.13 -8.64
C ALA A 143 4.62 8.60 -8.77
N VAL A 144 3.90 8.07 -9.76
CA VAL A 144 3.96 6.65 -10.14
C VAL A 144 5.40 6.25 -10.53
N GLY A 145 6.06 7.04 -11.39
CA GLY A 145 7.42 6.76 -11.85
C GLY A 145 8.48 6.79 -10.73
N GLU A 146 8.32 7.60 -9.70
CA GLU A 146 9.23 7.58 -8.53
C GLU A 146 9.22 6.20 -7.83
N LEU A 147 8.05 5.54 -7.78
CA LEU A 147 7.88 4.25 -7.10
C LEU A 147 8.63 3.11 -7.80
N ASP A 148 8.98 3.23 -9.08
CA ASP A 148 9.79 2.24 -9.81
C ASP A 148 11.14 2.00 -9.10
N GLY A 149 11.69 3.04 -8.47
CA GLY A 149 12.95 2.95 -7.72
C GLY A 149 12.85 2.05 -6.49
N LEU A 150 11.65 1.84 -5.93
CA LEU A 150 11.46 1.21 -4.62
C LEU A 150 11.99 -0.22 -4.60
N SER A 151 11.72 -1.01 -5.63
CA SER A 151 12.16 -2.43 -5.72
C SER A 151 13.66 -2.57 -6.01
N SER A 152 14.29 -1.52 -6.55
CA SER A 152 15.71 -1.54 -6.95
C SER A 152 16.66 -1.04 -5.86
N GLU A 153 16.17 -0.18 -4.97
CA GLU A 153 16.94 0.34 -3.85
C GLU A 153 17.13 -0.75 -2.78
N MET A 154 18.26 -0.74 -2.08
CA MET A 154 18.61 -1.75 -1.07
C MET A 154 18.63 -1.18 0.34
N LEU A 155 18.75 0.15 0.49
CA LEU A 155 18.84 0.80 1.79
C LEU A 155 17.44 1.22 2.28
N PRO A 156 17.02 0.83 3.49
CA PRO A 156 15.71 1.20 4.04
C PRO A 156 15.45 2.70 4.02
N THR A 157 16.43 3.49 4.45
CA THR A 157 16.32 4.96 4.46
C THR A 157 16.16 5.56 3.07
N ARG A 158 16.78 4.96 2.04
CA ARG A 158 16.62 5.41 0.65
C ARG A 158 15.28 4.98 0.05
N LYS A 159 14.79 3.77 0.38
CA LYS A 159 13.44 3.34 0.02
C LYS A 159 12.37 4.30 0.58
N MET A 160 12.50 4.71 1.84
CA MET A 160 11.57 5.69 2.42
C MET A 160 11.69 7.07 1.77
N GLN A 161 12.88 7.49 1.37
CA GLN A 161 13.06 8.74 0.62
C GLN A 161 12.37 8.68 -0.75
N ILE A 162 12.36 7.53 -1.43
CA ILE A 162 11.58 7.35 -2.66
C ILE A 162 10.10 7.62 -2.40
N ILE A 163 9.54 7.11 -1.30
CA ILE A 163 8.13 7.35 -0.94
C ILE A 163 7.90 8.84 -0.62
N GLN A 164 8.82 9.50 0.09
CA GLN A 164 8.76 10.95 0.32
C GLN A 164 8.78 11.75 -1.00
N LEU A 165 9.61 11.34 -1.96
CA LEU A 165 9.66 11.95 -3.29
C LEU A 165 8.34 11.77 -4.01
N THR A 166 7.73 10.57 -3.94
CA THR A 166 6.38 10.32 -4.46
C THR A 166 5.35 11.28 -3.85
N TYR A 167 5.38 11.51 -2.53
CA TYR A 167 4.46 12.47 -1.89
C TYR A 167 4.66 13.89 -2.38
N ARG A 168 5.93 14.30 -2.53
CA ARG A 168 6.25 15.62 -3.07
C ARG A 168 5.74 15.77 -4.51
N GLU A 169 5.85 14.73 -5.34
CA GLU A 169 5.32 14.75 -6.70
C GLU A 169 3.78 14.80 -6.73
N ILE A 170 3.10 14.15 -5.78
CA ILE A 170 1.64 14.28 -5.60
C ILE A 170 1.27 15.73 -5.26
N CYS A 171 1.91 16.31 -4.25
CA CYS A 171 1.67 17.69 -3.84
C CYS A 171 1.97 18.68 -4.97
N SER A 172 3.06 18.45 -5.71
CA SER A 172 3.44 19.21 -6.89
C SER A 172 2.36 19.15 -7.98
N ALA A 173 1.82 17.94 -8.26
CA ALA A 173 0.78 17.77 -9.28
C ALA A 173 -0.49 18.55 -8.95
N VAL A 174 -0.91 18.55 -7.68
CA VAL A 174 -2.04 19.34 -7.22
C VAL A 174 -1.74 20.84 -7.29
N ALA A 175 -0.57 21.28 -6.81
CA ALA A 175 -0.17 22.68 -6.83
C ALA A 175 -0.14 23.25 -8.26
N ASP A 176 0.47 22.53 -9.22
CA ASP A 176 0.56 22.96 -10.61
C ASP A 176 -0.81 23.05 -11.29
N TYR A 177 -1.70 22.11 -11.01
CA TYR A 177 -3.05 22.12 -11.56
C TYR A 177 -3.83 23.35 -11.10
N TYR A 178 -3.74 23.69 -9.81
CA TYR A 178 -4.46 24.82 -9.21
C TYR A 178 -3.76 26.17 -9.36
N ALA A 179 -2.47 26.21 -9.74
CA ALA A 179 -1.68 27.42 -9.87
C ALA A 179 -2.31 28.49 -10.78
N LYS A 180 -3.12 28.08 -11.77
CA LYS A 180 -3.79 28.99 -12.72
C LYS A 180 -5.16 29.48 -12.25
N SER A 181 -5.66 29.00 -11.12
CA SER A 181 -7.08 29.13 -10.75
C SER A 181 -7.36 30.07 -9.57
N ASP A 182 -6.35 30.79 -9.05
CA ASP A 182 -6.37 31.59 -7.80
C ASP A 182 -6.88 30.83 -6.56
N LYS A 183 -7.13 29.51 -6.68
CA LYS A 183 -7.55 28.64 -5.58
C LYS A 183 -6.33 28.03 -4.92
N GLN A 184 -6.16 28.30 -3.64
CA GLN A 184 -5.24 27.55 -2.81
C GLN A 184 -5.93 26.28 -2.34
N VAL A 185 -5.46 25.12 -2.81
CA VAL A 185 -5.96 23.82 -2.38
C VAL A 185 -4.93 23.19 -1.45
N LEU A 186 -5.34 22.91 -0.23
CA LEU A 186 -4.52 22.20 0.75
C LEU A 186 -4.75 20.69 0.61
N LEU A 187 -3.67 19.93 0.57
CA LEU A 187 -3.71 18.48 0.57
C LEU A 187 -3.50 17.98 2.00
N GLY A 188 -4.53 17.39 2.60
CA GLY A 188 -4.48 16.78 3.93
C GLY A 188 -3.97 15.34 3.91
N ALA A 189 -3.76 14.77 5.10
CA ALA A 189 -3.38 13.37 5.26
C ALA A 189 -4.42 12.41 4.66
N ASP A 190 -5.71 12.67 4.93
CA ASP A 190 -6.82 11.86 4.42
C ASP A 190 -6.99 11.96 2.89
N ASP A 191 -6.51 13.06 2.30
CA ASP A 191 -6.50 13.23 0.84
C ASP A 191 -5.31 12.50 0.19
N LEU A 192 -4.15 12.47 0.89
CA LEU A 192 -2.92 11.86 0.38
C LEU A 192 -3.05 10.34 0.24
N LEU A 193 -3.64 9.67 1.22
CA LEU A 193 -3.73 8.22 1.28
C LEU A 193 -4.39 7.58 0.04
N PRO A 194 -5.60 8.00 -0.40
CA PRO A 194 -6.22 7.43 -1.60
C PRO A 194 -5.46 7.75 -2.88
N ILE A 195 -4.84 8.94 -2.99
CA ILE A 195 -4.01 9.31 -4.16
C ILE A 195 -2.76 8.45 -4.20
N PHE A 196 -2.10 8.25 -3.07
CA PHE A 196 -0.90 7.41 -3.00
C PHE A 196 -1.24 5.93 -3.25
N SER A 197 -2.38 5.44 -2.75
CA SER A 197 -2.87 4.10 -3.06
C SER A 197 -3.11 3.91 -4.56
N TYR A 198 -3.69 4.92 -5.24
CA TYR A 198 -3.78 4.94 -6.70
C TYR A 198 -2.39 4.83 -7.35
N CYS A 199 -1.42 5.62 -6.90
CA CYS A 199 -0.05 5.54 -7.44
C CYS A 199 0.57 4.13 -7.28
N LEU A 200 0.35 3.46 -6.14
CA LEU A 200 0.85 2.10 -5.90
C LEU A 200 0.27 1.07 -6.89
N VAL A 201 -1.02 1.15 -7.20
CA VAL A 201 -1.68 0.26 -8.18
C VAL A 201 -1.03 0.40 -9.56
N HIS A 202 -0.66 1.63 -9.94
CA HIS A 202 -0.09 1.96 -11.25
C HIS A 202 1.44 1.81 -11.34
N ALA A 203 2.13 1.57 -10.21
CA ALA A 203 3.60 1.47 -10.13
C ALA A 203 4.15 0.06 -10.35
N HIS A 204 3.29 -0.96 -10.50
CA HIS A 204 3.70 -2.35 -10.78
C HIS A 204 4.81 -2.89 -9.85
N LEU A 205 4.71 -2.57 -8.55
CA LEU A 205 5.71 -2.95 -7.56
C LEU A 205 5.85 -4.47 -7.42
N SER A 206 7.09 -4.94 -7.29
CA SER A 206 7.38 -6.34 -7.03
C SER A 206 7.40 -6.59 -5.52
N CYS A 207 6.44 -7.38 -5.02
CA CYS A 207 6.35 -7.81 -3.62
C CYS A 207 6.46 -6.66 -2.57
N PRO A 208 5.58 -5.65 -2.64
CA PRO A 208 5.69 -4.47 -1.78
C PRO A 208 5.47 -4.75 -0.28
N CYS A 209 4.78 -5.82 0.10
CA CYS A 209 4.62 -6.21 1.51
C CYS A 209 5.94 -6.72 2.08
N SER A 210 6.71 -7.48 1.29
CA SER A 210 8.07 -7.89 1.66
C SER A 210 9.03 -6.71 1.78
N GLU A 211 8.93 -5.76 0.86
CA GLU A 211 9.72 -4.52 0.90
C GLU A 211 9.41 -3.68 2.13
N LEU A 212 8.14 -3.60 2.49
CA LEU A 212 7.68 -2.94 3.71
C LEU A 212 8.20 -3.64 4.98
N ALA A 213 8.12 -4.96 5.05
CA ALA A 213 8.67 -5.73 6.16
C ALA A 213 10.19 -5.52 6.30
N TYR A 214 10.91 -5.53 5.19
CA TYR A 214 12.34 -5.21 5.15
C TYR A 214 12.63 -3.80 5.69
N MET A 215 11.85 -2.79 5.29
CA MET A 215 12.02 -1.43 5.79
C MET A 215 11.73 -1.33 7.30
N ASN A 216 10.66 -1.96 7.79
CA ASN A 216 10.30 -1.97 9.21
C ASN A 216 11.40 -2.57 10.09
N ASP A 217 12.03 -3.66 9.65
CA ASP A 217 13.04 -4.37 10.43
C ASP A 217 14.39 -3.65 10.49
N PHE A 218 14.74 -2.91 9.43
CA PHE A 218 16.04 -2.27 9.30
C PHE A 218 16.03 -0.76 9.40
N ILE A 219 14.88 -0.11 9.54
CA ILE A 219 14.89 1.32 9.83
C ILE A 219 15.46 1.59 11.24
N LEU A 220 16.33 2.58 11.36
CA LEU A 220 16.89 2.99 12.65
C LEU A 220 15.84 3.78 13.43
N GLU A 221 15.78 3.53 14.74
CA GLU A 221 14.80 4.17 15.63
C GLU A 221 14.90 5.69 15.60
N GLU A 222 16.12 6.22 15.46
CA GLU A 222 16.37 7.65 15.33
C GLU A 222 15.77 8.24 14.04
N ASP A 223 15.65 7.45 12.98
CA ASP A 223 15.05 7.89 11.72
C ASP A 223 13.50 7.82 11.77
N LEU A 224 12.91 7.04 12.67
CA LEU A 224 11.45 6.92 12.80
C LEU A 224 10.79 8.16 13.41
N ASN A 225 11.54 8.98 14.14
CA ASN A 225 11.03 10.20 14.73
C ASN A 225 10.87 11.29 13.65
N GLY A 226 9.63 11.52 13.21
CA GLY A 226 9.27 12.57 12.27
C GLY A 226 8.61 12.04 11.00
N GLU A 227 8.96 12.64 9.85
CA GLU A 227 8.27 12.39 8.58
C GLU A 227 8.44 10.96 8.05
N LEU A 228 9.58 10.31 8.32
CA LEU A 228 9.84 8.96 7.81
C LEU A 228 8.97 7.90 8.49
N GLY A 229 8.68 8.04 9.79
CA GLY A 229 7.72 7.17 10.48
C GLY A 229 6.31 7.30 9.90
N TYR A 230 5.89 8.53 9.59
CA TYR A 230 4.60 8.80 8.95
C TYR A 230 4.53 8.17 7.54
N VAL A 231 5.59 8.31 6.76
CA VAL A 231 5.71 7.73 5.41
C VAL A 231 5.59 6.21 5.44
N LEU A 232 6.28 5.56 6.39
CA LEU A 232 6.24 4.10 6.53
C LEU A 232 4.84 3.60 6.92
N ALA A 233 4.19 4.27 7.88
CA ALA A 233 2.82 3.96 8.29
C ALA A 233 1.81 4.18 7.15
N THR A 234 1.99 5.24 6.36
CA THR A 234 1.12 5.54 5.22
C THR A 234 1.30 4.52 4.10
N LEU A 235 2.52 4.04 3.82
CA LEU A 235 2.75 2.93 2.90
C LEU A 235 2.04 1.66 3.37
N HIS A 236 2.22 1.28 4.64
CA HIS A 236 1.54 0.11 5.22
C HIS A 236 0.02 0.21 5.03
N THR A 237 -0.57 1.35 5.39
CA THR A 237 -2.01 1.58 5.26
C THR A 237 -2.46 1.54 3.80
N SER A 238 -1.69 2.09 2.87
CA SER A 238 -2.03 2.13 1.45
C SER A 238 -2.02 0.73 0.81
N LEU A 239 -1.05 -0.13 1.18
CA LEU A 239 -1.06 -1.53 0.75
C LEU A 239 -2.33 -2.25 1.22
N GLN A 240 -2.73 -2.03 2.48
CA GLN A 240 -3.97 -2.60 3.02
C GLN A 240 -5.22 -2.08 2.30
N VAL A 241 -5.28 -0.78 1.98
CA VAL A 241 -6.38 -0.19 1.21
C VAL A 241 -6.49 -0.84 -0.16
N VAL A 242 -5.39 -0.94 -0.92
CA VAL A 242 -5.39 -1.58 -2.24
C VAL A 242 -5.85 -3.04 -2.14
N THR A 243 -5.30 -3.79 -1.19
CA THR A 243 -5.68 -5.18 -0.96
C THR A 243 -7.18 -5.30 -0.68
N ARG A 244 -7.70 -4.51 0.26
CA ARG A 244 -9.09 -4.53 0.68
C ARG A 244 -10.04 -4.17 -0.47
N LEU A 245 -9.74 -3.09 -1.20
CA LEU A 245 -10.56 -2.69 -2.35
C LEU A 245 -10.61 -3.79 -3.41
N GLY A 246 -9.47 -4.41 -3.75
CA GLY A 246 -9.47 -5.51 -4.71
C GLY A 246 -10.30 -6.71 -4.28
N VAL A 247 -10.30 -7.06 -2.98
CA VAL A 247 -11.15 -8.13 -2.43
C VAL A 247 -12.63 -7.76 -2.50
N GLU A 248 -12.99 -6.54 -2.09
CA GLU A 248 -14.37 -6.07 -2.13
C GLU A 248 -14.93 -6.05 -3.57
N GLU A 249 -14.11 -5.67 -4.55
CA GLU A 249 -14.49 -5.69 -5.97
C GLU A 249 -14.66 -7.11 -6.52
N GLU A 250 -13.79 -8.04 -6.13
CA GLU A 250 -13.94 -9.45 -6.51
C GLU A 250 -15.23 -10.05 -5.95
N GLU A 251 -15.55 -9.77 -4.68
CA GLU A 251 -16.81 -10.20 -4.05
C GLU A 251 -18.05 -9.63 -4.76
N ARG A 252 -18.01 -8.35 -5.18
CA ARG A 252 -19.10 -7.73 -5.96
C ARG A 252 -19.27 -8.43 -7.30
N ALA A 253 -18.19 -8.70 -8.02
CA ALA A 253 -18.23 -9.39 -9.30
C ALA A 253 -18.78 -10.83 -9.18
N GLN A 254 -18.46 -11.54 -8.09
CA GLN A 254 -19.01 -12.87 -7.82
C GLN A 254 -20.51 -12.85 -7.50
N LYS A 255 -20.97 -11.84 -6.74
CA LYS A 255 -22.40 -11.66 -6.43
C LYS A 255 -23.22 -11.41 -7.70
N SER A 256 -22.77 -10.50 -8.56
CA SER A 256 -23.48 -10.18 -9.82
C SER A 256 -23.63 -11.42 -10.72
N LYS A 257 -22.58 -12.24 -10.85
CA LYS A 257 -22.63 -13.48 -11.66
C LYS A 257 -23.60 -14.53 -11.11
N LYS A 258 -23.74 -14.61 -9.78
CA LYS A 258 -24.67 -15.54 -9.14
C LYS A 258 -26.13 -15.13 -9.36
N GLU A 259 -26.42 -13.84 -9.30
CA GLU A 259 -27.76 -13.30 -9.54
C GLU A 259 -28.19 -13.41 -11.01
N GLU A 260 -27.27 -13.28 -11.96
CA GLU A 260 -27.56 -13.49 -13.39
C GLU A 260 -27.87 -14.96 -13.69
N GLY A 261 -27.10 -15.91 -13.13
CA GLY A 261 -27.35 -17.34 -13.31
C GLY A 261 -28.66 -17.83 -12.67
N GLU A 262 -29.11 -17.22 -11.57
CA GLU A 262 -30.41 -17.54 -10.96
C GLU A 262 -31.58 -16.98 -11.77
N LYS A 263 -31.44 -15.80 -12.40
CA LYS A 263 -32.48 -15.21 -13.28
C LYS A 263 -32.67 -15.99 -14.58
N GLU A 264 -31.59 -16.45 -15.19
CA GLU A 264 -31.63 -17.27 -16.41
C GLU A 264 -32.25 -18.66 -16.15
N ALA A 265 -31.98 -19.25 -14.97
CA ALA A 265 -32.60 -20.51 -14.55
C ALA A 265 -34.11 -20.40 -14.23
N THR A 266 -34.62 -19.20 -13.92
CA THR A 266 -36.06 -18.96 -13.73
C THR A 266 -36.81 -18.66 -15.03
N SER A 267 -36.20 -18.01 -16.02
CA SER A 267 -36.86 -17.77 -17.32
C SER A 267 -37.08 -19.04 -18.14
N ASP A 268 -36.20 -20.05 -18.00
CA ASP A 268 -36.35 -21.35 -18.67
C ASP A 268 -37.49 -22.22 -18.09
N LYS A 269 -38.04 -21.86 -16.92
CA LYS A 269 -39.21 -22.56 -16.34
C LYS A 269 -40.56 -21.96 -16.71
N GLU A 270 -40.61 -20.71 -17.19
CA GLU A 270 -41.86 -20.07 -17.62
C GLU A 270 -42.12 -20.23 -19.13
N GLY A 271 -41.10 -20.49 -19.96
CA GLY A 271 -41.27 -20.78 -21.40
C GLY A 271 -41.88 -22.14 -21.75
N GLY A 272 -42.17 -23.00 -20.76
CA GLY A 272 -42.65 -24.38 -20.97
C GLY A 272 -44.15 -24.60 -20.75
N LYS A 273 -44.97 -23.53 -20.61
CA LYS A 273 -46.37 -23.66 -20.19
C LYS A 273 -47.34 -22.78 -20.97
N GLU A 274 -47.17 -22.65 -22.28
CA GLU A 274 -48.14 -21.92 -23.11
C GLU A 274 -48.26 -22.46 -24.54
N GLU A 275 -48.39 -23.78 -24.73
CA GLU A 275 -48.91 -24.35 -25.99
C GLU A 275 -49.82 -25.56 -25.73
N ARG A 276 -51.00 -25.32 -25.14
CA ARG A 276 -52.16 -26.20 -25.36
C ARG A 276 -53.46 -25.51 -24.92
N GLU A 277 -54.09 -24.78 -25.84
CA GLU A 277 -55.51 -24.94 -26.17
C GLU A 277 -55.91 -23.99 -27.31
N GLU A 278 -56.37 -24.60 -28.39
CA GLU A 278 -56.88 -23.96 -29.59
C GLU A 278 -58.41 -23.88 -29.50
N HIS A 279 -58.98 -22.83 -30.11
CA HIS A 279 -60.38 -22.66 -30.56
C HIS A 279 -61.46 -22.15 -29.58
N GLY A 280 -61.96 -20.94 -29.87
CA GLY A 280 -63.28 -20.48 -29.44
C GLY A 280 -63.63 -19.01 -29.70
N LYS A 281 -64.04 -18.69 -30.94
CA LYS A 281 -65.02 -17.66 -31.38
C LYS A 281 -65.37 -16.42 -30.49
N ALA A 282 -65.16 -15.25 -31.11
CA ALA A 282 -66.15 -14.22 -31.51
C ALA A 282 -67.01 -13.43 -30.49
N GLU A 283 -66.97 -12.10 -30.70
CA GLU A 283 -68.02 -11.06 -30.58
C GLU A 283 -68.39 -10.39 -29.23
N GLY A 284 -68.60 -9.06 -29.31
CA GLY A 284 -69.27 -8.17 -28.34
C GLY A 284 -68.31 -7.23 -27.59
N ALA A 285 -68.30 -5.89 -27.79
CA ALA A 285 -69.27 -4.89 -27.28
C ALA A 285 -69.35 -4.95 -25.73
N ASP A 286 -69.39 -3.89 -24.92
CA ASP A 286 -69.44 -2.42 -24.97
C ASP A 286 -69.24 -1.99 -23.48
N ASP A 287 -69.17 -0.68 -23.23
CA ASP A 287 -69.54 -0.02 -21.96
C ASP A 287 -68.62 -0.06 -20.71
N SER A 288 -68.01 1.11 -20.47
CA SER A 288 -68.28 2.05 -19.36
C SER A 288 -68.10 1.70 -17.88
N GLU A 289 -67.85 2.80 -17.14
CA GLU A 289 -67.94 3.04 -15.68
C GLU A 289 -66.70 2.66 -14.86
N GLU A 290 -65.91 3.64 -14.40
CA GLU A 290 -66.13 4.64 -13.33
C GLU A 290 -65.77 4.13 -11.93
N THR A 291 -65.44 5.11 -11.08
CA THR A 291 -65.19 5.11 -9.63
C THR A 291 -63.72 4.93 -9.21
N GLU A 292 -63.06 6.00 -8.74
CA GLU A 292 -63.18 6.63 -7.39
C GLU A 292 -62.65 5.66 -6.33
N ASP A 293 -61.97 6.01 -5.27
CA ASP A 293 -61.26 7.18 -4.76
C ASP A 293 -60.35 6.57 -3.66
N GLU A 294 -59.42 7.35 -3.13
CA GLU A 294 -59.19 7.52 -1.68
C GLU A 294 -57.70 7.79 -1.37
N GLU A 295 -57.54 9.02 -0.90
CA GLU A 295 -56.44 9.59 -0.15
C GLU A 295 -56.26 8.87 1.20
N ASP A 296 -55.03 8.77 1.70
CA ASP A 296 -54.65 9.13 3.08
C ASP A 296 -53.10 9.11 3.12
N GLY A 297 -52.35 10.14 3.51
CA GLY A 297 -52.56 11.01 4.66
C GLY A 297 -51.77 10.43 5.85
N GLY A 298 -50.60 11.02 6.17
CA GLY A 298 -49.76 10.51 7.26
C GLY A 298 -48.46 11.26 7.48
N GLN A 299 -48.57 12.47 8.03
CA GLN A 299 -47.49 13.36 8.48
C GLN A 299 -46.61 12.80 9.61
N GLU A 300 -45.36 13.29 9.60
CA GLU A 300 -44.56 13.84 10.70
C GLU A 300 -44.53 13.13 12.06
N LYS A 301 -43.31 12.87 12.53
CA LYS A 301 -42.92 13.30 13.88
C LYS A 301 -41.43 13.60 13.97
N GLU A 302 -41.18 14.89 14.17
CA GLU A 302 -39.98 15.47 14.75
C GLU A 302 -39.71 14.90 16.15
N GLY A 303 -38.43 14.83 16.49
CA GLY A 303 -37.95 14.51 17.83
C GLY A 303 -36.61 15.19 18.04
N GLU A 304 -36.66 16.46 18.45
CA GLU A 304 -35.57 17.21 19.04
C GLU A 304 -35.28 16.71 20.47
N GLY A 305 -34.03 16.92 20.92
CA GLY A 305 -33.56 16.72 22.30
C GLY A 305 -32.03 16.62 22.29
N GLU A 306 -31.31 17.75 22.36
CA GLU A 306 -30.60 18.23 23.58
C GLU A 306 -29.58 17.20 24.10
N GLY A 307 -28.27 17.42 24.17
CA GLY A 307 -27.50 18.63 24.42
C GLY A 307 -26.70 18.42 25.71
N GLU A 308 -25.37 18.22 25.63
CA GLU A 308 -24.39 18.36 26.72
C GLU A 308 -22.98 18.33 26.07
N LYS A 309 -22.30 19.46 25.89
CA LYS A 309 -21.50 20.28 26.82
C LYS A 309 -20.00 19.93 26.83
N GLU A 310 -19.25 21.02 26.78
CA GLU A 310 -17.81 21.21 26.70
C GLU A 310 -17.00 20.72 27.92
N GLY A 311 -15.68 20.66 27.72
CA GLY A 311 -14.63 20.71 28.73
C GLY A 311 -13.75 19.46 28.68
N ASP A 312 -12.42 19.48 28.72
CA ASP A 312 -11.40 20.53 28.75
C ASP A 312 -10.06 19.79 28.53
N GLU A 313 -9.05 20.53 28.08
CA GLU A 313 -7.60 20.35 28.27
C GLU A 313 -7.03 18.98 28.68
N PHE A 314 -6.16 18.38 27.83
CA PHE A 314 -4.73 18.10 28.10
C PHE A 314 -4.03 17.54 26.85
#